data_AF-A0A167D7X7-F1
#
_entry.id   AF-A0A167D7X7-F1
#
_cell.length_a   1.000
_cell.length_b   1.000
_cell.length_c   1.000
_cell.angle_alpha   90.00
_cell.angle_beta   90.00
_cell.angle_gamma   90.00
#
_symmetry.space_group_name_H-M   'P 1'
#
loop_
_entity.id
_entity.type
_entity.pdbx_description
1 polymer ?
#
loop_
_entity_poly.entity_id
_entity_poly.type
_entity_poly.pdbx_seq_one_letter_code
_entity_poly.pdbx_strand_id
1 'polypeptide(L)'
;MNKRILTTLLATLCASVNAAPYDWNYPAPIQSPGANDNGKVVLFDVSHGGTEGNADWVIDGAFSDFADALVSAGYTVQEYRGVDKNSDGVIQFVDDYTNPTTANSNANEAVITYTAISHADVLVLAESNRPFTQAELQALEDFVAAGKGIFFVADHYNADRNLNTWDSTEVFNGYNRSTLSQFNVGGSYGDLRNPGVATGGWLAQEFGIRFRFNAIDWHSGASGIEPASQVEGLTTGVGPVLMAGGATLAITDPNKAKGLVHFSTSDSPSRWTHAVDSGLYFGGTAEGPYVAIAKSGPGKAAFIGDSSPIEDASPKYKRQDNGNTKSTYPGWTDAGNAAQLSINLIDWLATPESYTQFNSSAHPAGTATPTPMASEELDDPDNGQPWNTPSGGYNPWDASTLDYGAYGAPDGPGGSPGGGEVLSVSEALAEPTGTTVTVAGVITQAINGEYALEIEDSNGSATLYVKLESQYRNDFSPQNNPAVIGETLQVSGERDVYMGEPSIEYVTDMALVDGSSGGGSCGSSGAVSVSDAYASSQGTPLTVVGEVIGG
;
A
#
# COMPACT_ATOMS: atom_id res chain seq x y z
N MET A 1 23.40 61.92 -36.00
CA MET A 1 22.45 61.09 -36.79
C MET A 1 23.02 59.67 -36.89
N ASN A 2 22.14 58.67 -36.81
CA ASN A 2 22.36 57.21 -36.83
C ASN A 2 22.85 56.58 -35.51
N LYS A 3 21.90 56.28 -34.61
CA LYS A 3 22.02 55.17 -33.65
C LYS A 3 21.30 53.95 -34.24
N ARG A 4 22.05 52.86 -34.43
CA ARG A 4 21.55 51.53 -34.78
C ARG A 4 20.76 50.97 -33.59
N ILE A 5 19.55 50.50 -33.84
CA ILE A 5 18.73 49.75 -32.88
C ILE A 5 19.14 48.28 -32.99
N LEU A 6 19.59 47.71 -31.89
CA LEU A 6 19.89 46.29 -31.74
C LEU A 6 18.67 45.64 -31.08
N THR A 7 17.87 44.91 -31.85
CA THR A 7 16.72 44.15 -31.35
C THR A 7 17.26 42.91 -30.63
N THR A 8 17.08 42.85 -29.30
CA THR A 8 17.44 41.66 -28.51
C THR A 8 16.16 40.84 -28.37
N LEU A 9 16.14 39.67 -29.01
CA LEU A 9 15.06 38.69 -28.91
C LEU A 9 15.20 37.99 -27.55
N LEU A 10 14.31 38.29 -26.60
CA LEU A 10 14.27 37.61 -25.31
C LEU A 10 13.45 36.33 -25.49
N ALA A 11 14.13 35.19 -25.58
CA ALA A 11 13.50 33.89 -25.53
C ALA A 11 13.02 33.64 -24.10
N THR A 12 11.70 33.66 -23.89
CA THR A 12 11.07 33.25 -22.64
C THR A 12 11.25 31.74 -22.51
N LEU A 13 12.18 31.34 -21.64
CA LEU A 13 12.31 29.97 -21.19
C LEU A 13 11.12 29.71 -20.24
N CYS A 14 10.07 29.04 -20.71
CA CYS A 14 9.05 28.51 -19.83
C CYS A 14 9.70 27.40 -19.00
N ALA A 15 10.13 27.72 -17.79
CA ALA A 15 10.40 26.71 -16.77
C ALA A 15 9.03 26.19 -16.32
N SER A 16 8.73 24.94 -16.65
CA SER A 16 7.65 24.18 -16.04
C SER A 16 7.90 24.16 -14.53
N VAL A 17 7.00 24.78 -13.77
CA VAL A 17 6.99 24.67 -12.32
C VAL A 17 6.44 23.26 -12.04
N ASN A 18 7.31 22.34 -11.65
CA ASN A 18 6.86 21.02 -11.21
C ASN A 18 5.98 21.19 -9.97
N ALA A 19 4.84 20.49 -9.95
CA ALA A 19 4.03 20.32 -8.76
C ALA A 19 4.92 19.80 -7.61
N ALA A 20 4.59 20.14 -6.37
CA ALA A 20 5.29 19.59 -5.22
C ALA A 20 5.19 18.05 -5.24
N PRO A 21 6.28 17.31 -4.94
CA PRO A 21 6.24 15.86 -4.86
C PRO A 21 5.21 15.41 -3.81
N TYR A 22 4.46 14.37 -4.15
CA TYR A 22 3.31 13.83 -3.44
C TYR A 22 3.61 13.48 -1.97
N ASP A 23 2.82 14.00 -1.02
CA ASP A 23 2.95 13.70 0.42
C ASP A 23 2.77 12.21 0.77
N TRP A 24 2.05 11.45 -0.07
CA TRP A 24 1.89 10.01 0.15
C TRP A 24 3.16 9.21 -0.18
N ASN A 25 4.10 9.74 -0.99
CA ASN A 25 5.23 8.98 -1.54
C ASN A 25 6.59 9.36 -0.91
N TYR A 26 6.85 10.64 -0.67
CA TYR A 26 8.12 11.06 -0.06
C TYR A 26 8.00 12.32 0.81
N PRO A 27 8.73 12.40 1.94
CA PRO A 27 9.57 11.35 2.51
C PRO A 27 8.76 10.18 3.06
N ALA A 28 9.26 8.95 2.86
CA ALA A 28 8.72 7.79 3.54
C ALA A 28 8.81 7.99 5.07
N PRO A 29 7.78 7.60 5.84
CA PRO A 29 7.80 7.76 7.28
C PRO A 29 8.96 6.96 7.89
N ILE A 30 9.54 7.56 8.93
CA ILE A 30 10.60 6.98 9.74
C ILE A 30 10.22 7.22 11.18
N GLN A 31 10.18 6.16 11.98
CA GLN A 31 10.03 6.25 13.42
C GLN A 31 11.35 5.88 14.08
N SER A 32 11.88 6.78 14.89
CA SER A 32 13.18 6.59 15.55
C SER A 32 13.00 6.36 17.04
N PRO A 33 13.75 5.41 17.62
CA PRO A 33 13.78 5.21 19.06
C PRO A 33 14.44 6.43 19.73
N GLY A 34 14.06 6.68 20.97
CA GLY A 34 14.64 7.75 21.77
C GLY A 34 15.94 7.30 22.43
N ALA A 35 16.02 7.44 23.75
CA ALA A 35 17.19 7.03 24.53
C ALA A 35 17.43 5.50 24.57
N ASN A 36 16.49 4.70 24.08
CA ASN A 36 16.51 3.23 24.04
C ASN A 36 17.03 2.66 22.71
N ASP A 37 17.56 3.49 21.81
CA ASP A 37 18.10 3.06 20.51
C ASP A 37 19.06 1.88 20.62
N ASN A 38 18.73 0.78 19.94
CA ASN A 38 19.50 -0.46 19.89
C ASN A 38 20.42 -0.53 18.66
N GLY A 39 20.40 0.49 17.80
CA GLY A 39 21.21 0.62 16.60
C GLY A 39 20.78 -0.25 15.42
N LYS A 40 19.59 -0.89 15.49
CA LYS A 40 19.08 -1.80 14.46
C LYS A 40 17.88 -1.20 13.72
N VAL A 41 17.73 -1.62 12.46
CA VAL A 41 16.67 -1.12 11.56
C VAL A 41 15.71 -2.23 11.16
N VAL A 42 14.41 -1.96 11.29
CA VAL A 42 13.33 -2.77 10.73
C VAL A 42 12.70 -1.99 9.57
N LEU A 43 12.67 -2.60 8.39
CA LEU A 43 12.22 -1.98 7.15
C LEU A 43 10.96 -2.70 6.66
N PHE A 44 9.84 -1.97 6.52
CA PHE A 44 8.55 -2.50 6.07
C PHE A 44 8.36 -2.22 4.58
N ASP A 45 8.18 -3.26 3.78
CA ASP A 45 7.87 -3.09 2.36
C ASP A 45 6.45 -2.61 2.13
N VAL A 46 6.33 -1.57 1.30
CA VAL A 46 5.07 -1.05 0.77
C VAL A 46 5.03 -1.22 -0.76
N SER A 47 6.18 -1.47 -1.39
CA SER A 47 6.32 -1.46 -2.86
C SER A 47 5.59 -2.60 -3.56
N HIS A 48 5.32 -3.71 -2.87
CA HIS A 48 4.65 -4.89 -3.44
C HIS A 48 3.16 -5.01 -3.09
N GLY A 49 2.45 -3.89 -2.92
CA GLY A 49 0.99 -3.91 -2.80
C GLY A 49 0.46 -3.93 -1.36
N GLY A 50 1.28 -3.58 -0.37
CA GLY A 50 0.87 -3.52 1.05
C GLY A 50 -0.20 -2.45 1.39
N THR A 51 -0.76 -1.76 0.39
CA THR A 51 -1.80 -0.72 0.55
C THR A 51 -3.01 -0.94 -0.36
N GLU A 52 -3.12 -2.11 -0.98
CA GLU A 52 -4.14 -2.39 -1.99
C GLU A 52 -5.42 -2.96 -1.36
N GLY A 53 -6.59 -2.70 -1.95
CA GLY A 53 -7.88 -3.13 -1.39
C GLY A 53 -8.04 -2.78 0.09
N ASN A 54 -8.23 -3.78 0.96
CA ASN A 54 -8.29 -3.59 2.42
C ASN A 54 -6.92 -3.55 3.12
N ALA A 55 -5.83 -3.90 2.43
CA ALA A 55 -4.49 -3.86 2.99
C ALA A 55 -4.05 -2.41 3.24
N ASP A 56 -3.43 -2.14 4.39
CA ASP A 56 -2.86 -0.83 4.69
C ASP A 56 -1.67 -0.90 5.65
N TRP A 57 -0.72 -1.78 5.31
CA TRP A 57 0.40 -2.25 6.14
C TRP A 57 1.55 -1.25 6.23
N VAL A 58 1.21 0.02 6.42
CA VAL A 58 2.14 1.14 6.56
C VAL A 58 2.36 1.45 8.04
N ILE A 59 3.56 1.93 8.37
CA ILE A 59 4.03 2.03 9.77
C ILE A 59 3.34 3.16 10.53
N ASP A 60 2.68 4.07 9.82
CA ASP A 60 1.84 5.13 10.36
C ASP A 60 0.34 4.97 10.00
N GLY A 61 -0.04 3.74 9.65
CA GLY A 61 -1.41 3.30 9.40
C GLY A 61 -1.68 1.97 10.10
N ALA A 62 -2.28 0.98 9.42
CA ALA A 62 -2.76 -0.23 10.09
C ALA A 62 -1.70 -1.09 10.80
N PHE A 63 -0.40 -0.78 10.67
CA PHE A 63 0.70 -1.39 11.43
C PHE A 63 1.34 -0.44 12.47
N SER A 64 0.68 0.66 12.82
CA SER A 64 1.20 1.68 13.73
C SER A 64 1.49 1.15 15.14
N ASP A 65 0.62 0.30 15.70
CA ASP A 65 0.85 -0.29 17.02
C ASP A 65 2.06 -1.25 17.01
N PHE A 66 2.26 -1.97 15.89
CA PHE A 66 3.44 -2.81 15.72
C PHE A 66 4.72 -1.96 15.61
N ALA A 67 4.68 -0.89 14.81
CA ALA A 67 5.77 0.05 14.68
C ALA A 67 6.12 0.72 16.02
N ASP A 68 5.13 1.18 16.79
CA ASP A 68 5.30 1.78 18.11
C ASP A 68 5.92 0.80 19.12
N ALA A 69 5.51 -0.48 19.06
CA ALA A 69 6.10 -1.52 19.90
C ALA A 69 7.57 -1.78 19.54
N LEU A 70 7.93 -1.75 18.25
CA LEU A 70 9.32 -1.86 17.79
C LEU A 70 10.17 -0.66 18.20
N VAL A 71 9.65 0.56 18.07
CA VAL A 71 10.30 1.79 18.55
C VAL A 71 10.52 1.72 20.07
N SER A 72 9.54 1.21 20.81
CA SER A 72 9.64 0.97 22.26
C SER A 72 10.69 -0.08 22.61
N ALA A 73 10.89 -1.09 21.75
CA ALA A 73 11.98 -2.07 21.86
C ALA A 73 13.35 -1.54 21.38
N GLY A 74 13.40 -0.29 20.89
CA GLY A 74 14.63 0.40 20.54
C GLY A 74 15.02 0.32 19.06
N TYR A 75 14.15 -0.18 18.19
CA TYR A 75 14.41 -0.25 16.75
C TYR A 75 14.11 1.08 16.06
N THR A 76 14.91 1.41 15.05
CA THR A 76 14.48 2.37 14.02
C THR A 76 13.58 1.65 13.03
N VAL A 77 12.37 2.18 12.82
CA VAL A 77 11.36 1.61 11.91
C VAL A 77 11.22 2.50 10.69
N GLN A 78 11.28 1.91 9.50
CA GLN A 78 11.27 2.61 8.21
C GLN A 78 10.32 1.93 7.23
N GLU A 79 9.80 2.70 6.28
CA GLU A 79 9.13 2.15 5.09
C GLU A 79 10.06 2.06 3.88
N TYR A 80 9.93 0.96 3.14
CA TYR A 80 10.54 0.75 1.84
C TYR A 80 9.49 0.89 0.75
N ARG A 81 9.65 1.91 -0.09
CA ARG A 81 8.70 2.22 -1.18
C ARG A 81 9.21 1.81 -2.56
N GLY A 82 10.51 1.53 -2.68
CA GLY A 82 11.17 1.13 -3.92
C GLY A 82 12.48 1.90 -4.15
N VAL A 83 12.94 1.92 -5.40
CA VAL A 83 14.14 2.64 -5.84
C VAL A 83 13.72 3.75 -6.79
N ASP A 84 13.84 5.00 -6.36
CA ASP A 84 13.63 6.18 -7.21
C ASP A 84 14.78 6.26 -8.24
N LYS A 85 14.50 5.80 -9.46
CA LYS A 85 15.51 5.68 -10.53
C LYS A 85 15.76 7.02 -11.22
N ASN A 86 14.78 7.92 -11.16
CA ASN A 86 14.79 9.18 -11.90
C ASN A 86 15.05 10.41 -11.00
N SER A 87 15.02 10.22 -9.68
CA SER A 87 15.24 11.23 -8.63
C SER A 87 14.18 12.34 -8.58
N ASP A 88 12.94 12.05 -8.93
CA ASP A 88 11.80 12.97 -8.84
C ASP A 88 11.05 12.90 -7.50
N GLY A 89 11.44 11.97 -6.61
CA GLY A 89 10.79 11.77 -5.32
C GLY A 89 9.52 10.94 -5.38
N VAL A 90 9.27 10.24 -6.50
CA VAL A 90 8.08 9.43 -6.72
C VAL A 90 8.51 8.02 -7.11
N ILE A 91 8.12 7.03 -6.31
CA ILE A 91 8.18 5.63 -6.74
C ILE A 91 6.97 5.32 -7.63
N GLN A 92 7.24 5.02 -8.90
CA GLN A 92 6.23 4.56 -9.85
C GLN A 92 6.19 3.04 -9.96
N PHE A 93 4.97 2.51 -10.03
CA PHE A 93 4.71 1.14 -10.45
C PHE A 93 4.15 1.14 -11.87
N VAL A 94 4.91 0.58 -12.82
CA VAL A 94 4.55 0.58 -14.25
C VAL A 94 4.74 -0.78 -14.93
N ASP A 95 5.07 -1.83 -14.17
CA ASP A 95 5.26 -3.20 -14.71
C ASP A 95 4.00 -4.06 -14.54
N ASP A 96 3.30 -4.29 -15.64
CA ASP A 96 2.25 -5.31 -15.74
C ASP A 96 2.89 -6.66 -16.05
N TYR A 97 2.94 -7.57 -15.07
CA TYR A 97 3.53 -8.90 -15.25
C TYR A 97 2.77 -9.74 -16.30
N THR A 98 1.53 -9.39 -16.66
CA THR A 98 0.77 -10.09 -17.71
C THR A 98 1.23 -9.69 -19.11
N ASN A 99 1.84 -8.52 -19.27
CA ASN A 99 2.40 -8.01 -20.51
C ASN A 99 3.77 -7.34 -20.30
N PRO A 100 4.77 -8.05 -19.74
CA PRO A 100 6.01 -7.41 -19.33
C PRO A 100 6.78 -6.97 -20.57
N THR A 101 7.16 -5.69 -20.60
CA THR A 101 8.07 -5.15 -21.62
C THR A 101 9.37 -4.74 -20.95
N THR A 102 10.48 -4.86 -21.67
CA THR A 102 11.77 -4.37 -21.16
C THR A 102 11.72 -2.88 -20.80
N ALA A 103 10.91 -2.09 -21.51
CA ALA A 103 10.71 -0.68 -21.18
C ALA A 103 10.03 -0.52 -19.81
N ASN A 104 8.92 -1.23 -19.56
CA ASN A 104 8.18 -1.17 -18.31
C ASN A 104 8.99 -1.70 -17.14
N SER A 105 9.61 -2.89 -17.26
CA SER A 105 10.46 -3.42 -16.18
C SER A 105 11.67 -2.51 -15.86
N ASN A 106 12.23 -1.83 -16.88
CA ASN A 106 13.30 -0.87 -16.63
C ASN A 106 12.80 0.41 -15.94
N ALA A 107 11.59 0.86 -16.29
CA ALA A 107 10.96 2.04 -15.72
C ALA A 107 10.36 1.78 -14.33
N ASN A 108 10.04 0.54 -13.98
CA ASN A 108 9.43 0.19 -12.70
C ASN A 108 10.34 0.52 -11.51
N GLU A 109 9.88 1.33 -10.58
CA GLU A 109 10.64 1.80 -9.42
C GLU A 109 10.20 1.09 -8.13
N ALA A 110 8.99 0.54 -8.10
CA ALA A 110 8.51 -0.38 -7.08
C ALA A 110 9.20 -1.75 -7.24
N VAL A 111 10.51 -1.77 -6.98
CA VAL A 111 11.37 -2.95 -7.06
C VAL A 111 12.22 -3.09 -5.80
N ILE A 112 12.56 -4.32 -5.42
CA ILE A 112 13.54 -4.61 -4.35
C ILE A 112 14.94 -4.84 -4.94
N THR A 113 15.93 -4.09 -4.43
CA THR A 113 17.35 -4.37 -4.73
C THR A 113 18.12 -4.55 -3.44
N TYR A 114 19.13 -5.43 -3.45
CA TYR A 114 19.95 -5.67 -2.26
C TYR A 114 20.56 -4.38 -1.72
N THR A 115 21.05 -3.51 -2.60
CA THR A 115 21.63 -2.22 -2.18
C THR A 115 20.63 -1.37 -1.40
N ALA A 116 19.38 -1.29 -1.88
CA ALA A 116 18.36 -0.43 -1.28
C ALA A 116 17.82 -0.94 0.06
N ILE A 117 17.96 -2.25 0.34
CA ILE A 117 17.54 -2.86 1.62
C ILE A 117 18.72 -3.19 2.55
N SER A 118 19.96 -3.14 2.07
CA SER A 118 21.14 -3.66 2.79
C SER A 118 21.43 -3.02 4.16
N HIS A 119 20.94 -1.81 4.41
CA HIS A 119 21.08 -1.14 5.70
C HIS A 119 20.15 -1.71 6.77
N ALA A 120 19.06 -2.37 6.40
CA ALA A 120 18.11 -2.97 7.32
C ALA A 120 18.70 -4.21 8.01
N ASP A 121 18.26 -4.49 9.23
CA ASP A 121 18.52 -5.76 9.93
C ASP A 121 17.40 -6.77 9.69
N VAL A 122 16.17 -6.26 9.59
CA VAL A 122 14.98 -7.05 9.25
C VAL A 122 14.19 -6.35 8.15
N LEU A 123 13.78 -7.12 7.14
CA LEU A 123 12.80 -6.72 6.14
C LEU A 123 11.46 -7.38 6.47
N VAL A 124 10.37 -6.61 6.56
CA VAL A 124 9.01 -7.11 6.75
C VAL A 124 8.26 -6.98 5.43
N LEU A 125 7.72 -8.10 4.95
CA LEU A 125 6.88 -8.19 3.75
C LEU A 125 5.47 -8.57 4.21
N ALA A 126 4.50 -7.69 4.04
CA ALA A 126 3.13 -7.89 4.49
C ALA A 126 2.15 -7.86 3.32
N GLU A 127 1.38 -8.93 3.20
CA GLU A 127 0.46 -9.23 2.09
C GLU A 127 0.90 -8.70 0.73
N SER A 128 2.08 -9.10 0.26
CA SER A 128 2.52 -8.68 -1.07
C SER A 128 1.55 -9.23 -2.13
N ASN A 129 0.92 -8.35 -2.89
CA ASN A 129 -0.02 -8.69 -3.98
C ASN A 129 0.61 -8.51 -5.37
N ARG A 130 1.92 -8.29 -5.47
CA ARG A 130 2.65 -8.18 -6.74
C ARG A 130 3.74 -9.24 -6.80
N PRO A 131 3.84 -10.05 -7.87
CA PRO A 131 4.86 -11.07 -7.96
C PRO A 131 6.26 -10.46 -8.01
N PHE A 132 7.23 -11.12 -7.37
CA PHE A 132 8.62 -10.74 -7.46
C PHE A 132 9.22 -11.15 -8.81
N THR A 133 10.07 -10.31 -9.36
CA THR A 133 10.98 -10.71 -10.45
C THR A 133 12.10 -11.61 -9.93
N GLN A 134 12.76 -12.35 -10.82
CA GLN A 134 13.93 -13.16 -10.46
C GLN A 134 15.07 -12.33 -9.85
N ALA A 135 15.22 -11.06 -10.26
CA ALA A 135 16.24 -10.17 -9.70
C ALA A 135 15.92 -9.77 -8.25
N GLU A 136 14.64 -9.62 -7.91
CA GLU A 136 14.19 -9.32 -6.56
C GLU A 136 14.31 -10.53 -5.65
N LEU A 137 13.94 -11.72 -6.13
CA LEU A 137 14.20 -12.97 -5.42
C LEU A 137 15.70 -13.14 -5.11
N GLN A 138 16.57 -12.83 -6.07
CA GLN A 138 18.01 -12.83 -5.84
C GLN A 138 18.45 -11.78 -4.80
N ALA A 139 17.83 -10.59 -4.79
CA ALA A 139 18.12 -9.56 -3.79
C ALA A 139 17.71 -9.99 -2.38
N LEU A 140 16.58 -10.70 -2.23
CA LEU A 140 16.14 -11.28 -0.95
C LEU A 140 17.10 -12.40 -0.50
N GLU A 141 17.56 -13.24 -1.42
CA GLU A 141 18.59 -14.25 -1.15
C GLU A 141 19.90 -13.60 -0.68
N ASP A 142 20.38 -12.55 -1.36
CA ASP A 142 21.59 -11.82 -0.98
C ASP A 142 21.45 -11.16 0.41
N PHE A 143 20.27 -10.63 0.71
CA PHE A 143 19.95 -10.06 2.03
C PHE A 143 20.09 -11.11 3.14
N VAL A 144 19.50 -12.30 2.94
CA VAL A 144 19.59 -13.41 3.88
C VAL A 144 21.00 -14.01 3.93
N ALA A 145 21.70 -14.11 2.80
CA ALA A 145 23.08 -14.55 2.74
C ALA A 145 24.04 -13.59 3.48
N ALA A 146 23.68 -12.30 3.59
CA ALA A 146 24.38 -11.32 4.42
C ALA A 146 24.10 -11.46 5.94
N GLY A 147 23.31 -12.46 6.34
CA GLY A 147 22.98 -12.72 7.75
C GLY A 147 21.78 -11.96 8.29
N LYS A 148 20.96 -11.37 7.40
CA LYS A 148 19.78 -10.56 7.76
C LYS A 148 18.52 -11.42 7.90
N GLY A 149 17.47 -10.82 8.45
CA GLY A 149 16.19 -11.48 8.72
C GLY A 149 15.06 -11.00 7.81
N ILE A 150 14.18 -11.89 7.35
CA ILE A 150 12.93 -11.49 6.67
C ILE A 150 11.71 -11.96 7.48
N PHE A 151 10.70 -11.12 7.66
CA PHE A 151 9.41 -11.51 8.22
C PHE A 151 8.34 -11.47 7.14
N PHE A 152 7.79 -12.63 6.78
CA PHE A 152 6.68 -12.76 5.84
C PHE A 152 5.36 -12.83 6.61
N VAL A 153 4.52 -11.83 6.40
CA VAL A 153 3.15 -11.74 6.93
C VAL A 153 2.20 -11.93 5.76
N ALA A 154 1.66 -13.13 5.61
CA ALA A 154 0.71 -13.44 4.54
C ALA A 154 -0.74 -13.28 5.03
N ASP A 155 -1.67 -13.57 4.13
CA ASP A 155 -3.08 -13.83 4.43
C ASP A 155 -3.49 -15.09 3.67
N HIS A 156 -4.78 -15.34 3.50
CA HIS A 156 -5.32 -16.51 2.83
C HIS A 156 -5.17 -16.50 1.31
N TYR A 157 -5.43 -17.66 0.69
CA TYR A 157 -5.65 -17.72 -0.73
C TYR A 157 -6.95 -17.01 -1.12
N ASN A 158 -6.97 -16.36 -2.27
CA ASN A 158 -8.02 -15.48 -2.76
C ASN A 158 -8.24 -14.22 -1.90
N ALA A 159 -7.15 -13.73 -1.30
CA ALA A 159 -7.03 -12.42 -0.68
C ALA A 159 -6.53 -11.35 -1.67
N ASP A 160 -6.57 -11.60 -2.98
CA ASP A 160 -6.17 -10.68 -4.06
C ASP A 160 -6.83 -9.30 -3.89
N ARG A 161 -6.09 -8.36 -3.28
CA ARG A 161 -6.67 -7.10 -2.80
C ARG A 161 -6.90 -6.09 -3.93
N ASN A 162 -6.11 -6.19 -5.00
CA ASN A 162 -6.13 -5.30 -6.15
C ASN A 162 -6.78 -5.94 -7.40
N LEU A 163 -7.28 -7.18 -7.31
CA LEU A 163 -7.91 -7.92 -8.41
C LEU A 163 -6.93 -8.21 -9.57
N ASN A 164 -5.67 -8.48 -9.25
CA ASN A 164 -4.60 -8.71 -10.20
C ASN A 164 -4.19 -10.19 -10.37
N THR A 165 -4.94 -11.12 -9.77
CA THR A 165 -4.75 -12.58 -9.71
C THR A 165 -3.64 -13.08 -8.79
N TRP A 166 -3.03 -12.22 -7.97
CA TRP A 166 -1.96 -12.62 -7.06
C TRP A 166 -2.34 -12.45 -5.59
N ASP A 167 -2.18 -13.55 -4.85
CA ASP A 167 -2.25 -13.56 -3.40
C ASP A 167 -0.85 -13.55 -2.76
N SER A 168 -0.76 -13.06 -1.52
CA SER A 168 0.49 -13.07 -0.77
C SER A 168 1.09 -14.46 -0.58
N THR A 169 0.25 -15.49 -0.42
CA THR A 169 0.70 -16.88 -0.37
C THR A 169 1.41 -17.32 -1.65
N GLU A 170 0.97 -16.83 -2.81
CA GLU A 170 1.55 -17.11 -4.12
C GLU A 170 2.83 -16.31 -4.35
N VAL A 171 2.77 -15.00 -4.07
CA VAL A 171 3.91 -14.09 -4.20
C VAL A 171 5.09 -14.59 -3.36
N PHE A 172 4.84 -14.93 -2.09
CA PHE A 172 5.89 -15.44 -1.20
C PHE A 172 6.38 -16.83 -1.59
N ASN A 173 5.51 -17.72 -2.07
CA ASN A 173 5.93 -19.03 -2.60
C ASN A 173 6.78 -18.90 -3.87
N GLY A 174 6.68 -17.77 -4.59
CA GLY A 174 7.35 -17.50 -5.85
C GLY A 174 6.66 -18.15 -7.06
N TYR A 175 5.38 -18.48 -6.94
CA TYR A 175 4.57 -19.05 -8.02
C TYR A 175 3.07 -18.85 -7.74
N ASN A 176 2.29 -18.70 -8.80
CA ASN A 176 0.83 -18.70 -8.76
C ASN A 176 0.29 -20.13 -8.61
N ARG A 177 -0.81 -20.33 -7.88
CA ARG A 177 -1.48 -21.62 -7.64
C ARG A 177 -1.89 -22.30 -8.95
N SER A 178 -2.15 -21.53 -9.99
CA SER A 178 -2.51 -22.02 -11.32
C SER A 178 -1.35 -22.67 -12.08
N THR A 179 -1.69 -23.62 -12.94
CA THR A 179 -0.75 -24.24 -13.90
C THR A 179 -0.89 -23.70 -15.33
N LEU A 180 -1.75 -22.70 -15.52
CA LEU A 180 -2.05 -22.14 -16.85
C LEU A 180 -0.83 -21.51 -17.50
N SER A 181 -0.79 -21.57 -18.83
CA SER A 181 0.34 -21.04 -19.62
C SER A 181 0.55 -19.54 -19.48
N GLN A 182 -0.46 -18.78 -19.05
CA GLN A 182 -0.34 -17.33 -18.83
C GLN A 182 0.67 -16.99 -17.71
N PHE A 183 0.88 -17.91 -16.75
CA PHE A 183 1.87 -17.75 -15.69
C PHE A 183 3.27 -18.23 -16.10
N ASN A 184 3.46 -18.72 -17.33
CA ASN A 184 4.79 -18.89 -17.90
C ASN A 184 5.21 -17.59 -18.62
N VAL A 185 5.50 -16.58 -17.81
CA VAL A 185 5.70 -15.19 -18.24
C VAL A 185 7.01 -15.00 -19.02
N GLY A 186 8.06 -15.74 -18.65
CA GLY A 186 9.41 -15.56 -19.18
C GLY A 186 10.04 -14.24 -18.74
N GLY A 187 11.10 -13.80 -19.43
CA GLY A 187 11.76 -12.52 -19.16
C GLY A 187 12.23 -12.36 -17.71
N SER A 188 11.87 -11.23 -17.09
CA SER A 188 12.22 -10.89 -15.70
C SER A 188 11.57 -11.83 -14.67
N TYR A 189 10.39 -12.38 -14.98
CA TYR A 189 9.60 -13.19 -14.05
C TYR A 189 9.87 -14.69 -14.16
N GLY A 190 10.10 -15.20 -15.37
CA GLY A 190 10.33 -16.62 -15.60
C GLY A 190 9.04 -17.44 -15.59
N ASP A 191 9.12 -18.68 -15.08
CA ASP A 191 7.97 -19.59 -14.99
C ASP A 191 7.37 -19.54 -13.59
N LEU A 192 6.22 -18.90 -13.47
CA LEU A 192 5.49 -18.68 -12.22
C LEU A 192 4.35 -19.69 -12.02
N ARG A 193 4.29 -20.77 -12.81
CA ARG A 193 3.25 -21.79 -12.66
C ARG A 193 3.49 -22.63 -11.41
N ASN A 194 2.39 -23.12 -10.82
CA ASN A 194 2.46 -24.08 -9.73
C ASN A 194 3.30 -25.30 -10.11
N PRO A 195 4.37 -25.61 -9.35
CA PRO A 195 5.28 -26.70 -9.66
C PRO A 195 4.65 -28.09 -9.46
N GLY A 196 3.50 -28.18 -8.78
CA GLY A 196 2.80 -29.44 -8.51
C GLY A 196 3.52 -30.38 -7.53
N VAL A 197 4.55 -29.87 -6.84
CA VAL A 197 5.33 -30.60 -5.83
C VAL A 197 5.64 -29.70 -4.65
N ALA A 198 5.53 -30.23 -3.43
CA ALA A 198 5.68 -29.43 -2.21
C ALA A 198 7.07 -28.78 -2.03
N THR A 199 8.11 -29.37 -2.62
CA THR A 199 9.49 -28.85 -2.57
C THR A 199 9.81 -27.89 -3.71
N GLY A 200 8.83 -27.55 -4.55
CA GLY A 200 8.96 -26.58 -5.64
C GLY A 200 8.61 -25.17 -5.20
N GLY A 201 9.04 -24.18 -5.99
CA GLY A 201 8.88 -22.77 -5.67
C GLY A 201 10.05 -22.20 -4.87
N TRP A 202 10.21 -20.88 -4.95
CA TRP A 202 11.34 -20.18 -4.35
C TRP A 202 11.41 -20.38 -2.83
N LEU A 203 10.28 -20.21 -2.13
CA LEU A 203 10.27 -20.28 -0.67
C LEU A 203 10.63 -21.67 -0.14
N ALA A 204 10.09 -22.72 -0.78
CA ALA A 204 10.37 -24.10 -0.39
C ALA A 204 11.85 -24.47 -0.65
N GLN A 205 12.42 -23.98 -1.76
CA GLN A 205 13.82 -24.22 -2.10
C GLN A 205 14.76 -23.50 -1.13
N GLU A 206 14.48 -22.23 -0.81
CA GLU A 206 15.37 -21.46 0.04
C GLU A 206 15.21 -21.77 1.52
N PHE A 207 13.98 -21.84 2.01
CA PHE A 207 13.68 -21.94 3.43
C PHE A 207 13.15 -23.29 3.88
N GLY A 208 12.88 -24.23 2.96
CA GLY A 208 12.33 -25.54 3.34
C GLY A 208 10.89 -25.45 3.89
N ILE A 209 10.15 -24.42 3.48
CA ILE A 209 8.79 -24.14 3.92
C ILE A 209 8.01 -23.44 2.80
N ARG A 210 6.69 -23.65 2.75
CA ARG A 210 5.78 -22.95 1.84
C ARG A 210 4.52 -22.48 2.56
N PHE A 211 3.91 -21.40 2.10
CA PHE A 211 2.54 -21.09 2.44
C PHE A 211 1.60 -22.08 1.73
N ARG A 212 0.54 -22.49 2.42
CA ARG A 212 -0.56 -23.22 1.81
C ARG A 212 -1.58 -22.25 1.21
N PHE A 213 -2.50 -22.79 0.43
CA PHE A 213 -3.58 -22.04 -0.21
C PHE A 213 -4.94 -22.19 0.50
N ASN A 214 -4.91 -22.45 1.81
CA ASN A 214 -6.11 -22.57 2.64
C ASN A 214 -6.56 -21.21 3.19
N ALA A 215 -7.75 -21.21 3.81
CA ALA A 215 -8.34 -20.04 4.44
C ALA A 215 -9.18 -20.50 5.66
N ILE A 216 -8.67 -20.23 6.86
CA ILE A 216 -9.14 -20.83 8.10
C ILE A 216 -9.55 -19.73 9.09
N ASP A 217 -10.67 -19.97 9.79
CA ASP A 217 -11.10 -19.19 10.93
C ASP A 217 -10.82 -19.91 12.23
N TRP A 218 -10.17 -19.21 13.16
CA TRP A 218 -10.08 -19.61 14.55
C TRP A 218 -9.80 -18.41 15.47
N HIS A 219 -10.84 -17.61 15.72
CA HIS A 219 -10.73 -16.38 16.51
C HIS A 219 -10.41 -16.61 17.99
N SER A 220 -10.57 -17.83 18.52
CA SER A 220 -10.12 -18.16 19.88
C SER A 220 -8.60 -18.32 19.99
N GLY A 221 -7.91 -18.37 18.85
CA GLY A 221 -6.47 -18.47 18.74
C GLY A 221 -5.95 -19.90 18.76
N ALA A 222 -5.02 -20.19 17.84
CA ALA A 222 -4.34 -21.46 17.74
C ALA A 222 -3.51 -21.67 19.02
N SER A 223 -3.87 -22.69 19.81
CA SER A 223 -3.35 -22.88 21.16
C SER A 223 -2.21 -23.89 21.25
N GLY A 224 -1.88 -24.55 20.14
CA GLY A 224 -0.72 -25.43 20.02
C GLY A 224 0.58 -24.65 19.91
N ILE A 225 1.03 -24.07 21.03
CA ILE A 225 2.28 -23.31 21.12
C ILE A 225 3.42 -24.24 21.49
N GLU A 226 4.45 -24.31 20.64
CA GLU A 226 5.62 -25.13 20.91
C GLU A 226 6.40 -24.61 22.13
N PRO A 227 6.97 -25.49 22.98
CA PRO A 227 7.72 -25.03 24.15
C PRO A 227 8.93 -24.20 23.75
N ALA A 228 9.13 -23.03 24.38
CA ALA A 228 10.20 -22.08 24.04
C ALA A 228 11.60 -22.71 23.94
N SER A 229 11.89 -23.74 24.75
CA SER A 229 13.16 -24.48 24.70
C SER A 229 13.40 -25.28 23.41
N GLN A 230 12.37 -25.51 22.58
CA GLN A 230 12.47 -26.23 21.30
C GLN A 230 12.51 -25.28 20.09
N VAL A 231 12.13 -24.03 20.31
CA VAL A 231 11.90 -23.02 19.27
C VAL A 231 12.66 -21.73 19.55
N GLU A 232 13.93 -21.87 19.92
CA GLU A 232 14.87 -20.74 20.05
C GLU A 232 14.43 -19.65 21.05
N GLY A 233 13.56 -20.00 22.01
CA GLY A 233 13.01 -19.07 23.01
C GLY A 233 11.80 -18.25 22.53
N LEU A 234 11.40 -18.37 21.26
CA LEU A 234 10.45 -17.46 20.59
C LEU A 234 9.03 -17.47 21.16
N THR A 235 8.61 -18.56 21.78
CA THR A 235 7.27 -18.68 22.35
C THR A 235 7.18 -18.28 23.82
N THR A 236 8.22 -17.63 24.36
CA THR A 236 8.21 -17.11 25.73
C THR A 236 7.14 -16.03 25.88
N GLY A 237 6.18 -16.25 26.77
CA GLY A 237 5.08 -15.32 27.03
C GLY A 237 3.98 -15.32 25.97
N VAL A 238 4.02 -16.25 25.02
CA VAL A 238 3.07 -16.34 23.90
C VAL A 238 1.85 -17.16 24.31
N GLY A 239 0.67 -16.63 24.01
CA GLY A 239 -0.62 -17.29 24.21
C GLY A 239 -1.20 -17.82 22.89
N PRO A 240 -2.47 -18.23 22.88
CA PRO A 240 -3.15 -18.64 21.65
C PRO A 240 -3.17 -17.50 20.62
N VAL A 241 -2.75 -17.75 19.38
CA VAL A 241 -2.66 -16.69 18.35
C VAL A 241 -3.88 -16.75 17.43
N LEU A 242 -4.66 -15.67 17.41
CA LEU A 242 -5.87 -15.52 16.59
C LEU A 242 -5.59 -15.84 15.11
N MET A 243 -6.59 -16.39 14.42
CA MET A 243 -6.64 -16.44 12.97
C MET A 243 -8.04 -16.04 12.49
N ALA A 244 -8.11 -15.07 11.58
CA ALA A 244 -9.31 -14.54 10.94
C ALA A 244 -9.14 -14.64 9.42
N GLY A 245 -9.56 -15.77 8.87
CA GLY A 245 -9.45 -16.02 7.44
C GLY A 245 -8.13 -16.60 6.97
N GLY A 246 -7.01 -16.49 7.71
CA GLY A 246 -5.65 -16.76 7.20
C GLY A 246 -5.28 -18.19 6.74
N ALA A 247 -4.08 -18.28 6.19
CA ALA A 247 -3.43 -19.51 5.73
C ALA A 247 -2.56 -20.18 6.81
N THR A 248 -2.18 -21.42 6.57
CA THR A 248 -1.11 -22.11 7.30
C THR A 248 0.09 -22.39 6.39
N LEU A 249 1.16 -22.94 6.96
CA LEU A 249 2.39 -23.28 6.27
C LEU A 249 2.60 -24.80 6.22
N ALA A 250 3.46 -25.24 5.30
CA ALA A 250 3.93 -26.60 5.22
C ALA A 250 5.46 -26.65 5.28
N ILE A 251 6.01 -27.33 6.28
CA ILE A 251 7.45 -27.59 6.41
C ILE A 251 7.83 -28.75 5.51
N THR A 252 8.71 -28.49 4.56
CA THR A 252 9.19 -29.45 3.56
C THR A 252 10.60 -29.96 3.88
N ASP A 253 11.41 -29.17 4.58
CA ASP A 253 12.70 -29.57 5.16
C ASP A 253 12.78 -29.17 6.64
N PRO A 254 12.64 -30.12 7.58
CA PRO A 254 12.70 -29.83 9.01
C PRO A 254 14.10 -29.43 9.51
N ASN A 255 15.15 -29.61 8.71
CA ASN A 255 16.48 -29.08 9.06
C ASN A 255 16.59 -27.59 8.73
N LYS A 256 15.76 -27.07 7.81
CA LYS A 256 15.72 -25.64 7.48
C LYS A 256 14.64 -24.89 8.26
N ALA A 257 13.47 -25.49 8.46
CA ALA A 257 12.31 -24.84 9.07
C ALA A 257 11.73 -25.58 10.27
N LYS A 258 11.11 -24.82 11.19
CA LYS A 258 10.37 -25.35 12.34
C LYS A 258 9.10 -24.53 12.61
N GLY A 259 8.05 -25.22 13.05
CA GLY A 259 6.78 -24.62 13.44
C GLY A 259 6.84 -24.08 14.86
N LEU A 260 6.09 -23.02 15.11
CA LEU A 260 5.97 -22.36 16.42
C LEU A 260 4.56 -22.49 17.01
N VAL A 261 3.56 -22.28 16.15
CA VAL A 261 2.15 -22.23 16.52
C VAL A 261 1.38 -23.17 15.60
N HIS A 262 0.54 -24.01 16.17
CA HIS A 262 -0.27 -25.02 15.51
C HIS A 262 -1.68 -25.04 16.09
N PHE A 263 -2.63 -25.65 15.38
CA PHE A 263 -3.89 -26.04 16.00
C PHE A 263 -3.69 -27.24 16.90
N SER A 264 -4.00 -27.09 18.18
CA SER A 264 -3.99 -28.18 19.15
C SER A 264 -5.18 -29.11 18.94
N THR A 265 -5.20 -30.25 19.63
CA THR A 265 -6.34 -31.18 19.60
C THR A 265 -7.58 -30.65 20.33
N SER A 266 -7.43 -29.58 21.12
CA SER A 266 -8.55 -28.86 21.76
C SER A 266 -9.08 -27.70 20.92
N ASP A 267 -8.34 -27.28 19.89
CA ASP A 267 -8.82 -26.27 18.95
C ASP A 267 -9.83 -26.89 17.98
N SER A 268 -10.75 -26.06 17.48
CA SER A 268 -11.75 -26.47 16.50
C SER A 268 -11.79 -25.47 15.34
N PRO A 269 -10.64 -25.28 14.63
CA PRO A 269 -10.60 -24.38 13.48
C PRO A 269 -11.63 -24.80 12.44
N SER A 270 -12.15 -23.83 11.71
CA SER A 270 -13.12 -24.06 10.64
C SER A 270 -12.68 -23.36 9.37
N ARG A 271 -13.18 -23.84 8.24
CA ARG A 271 -13.12 -23.12 6.96
C ARG A 271 -13.66 -21.69 7.13
N TRP A 272 -12.93 -20.71 6.63
CA TRP A 272 -13.44 -19.33 6.48
C TRP A 272 -14.59 -19.30 5.48
N THR A 273 -15.62 -18.49 5.72
CA THR A 273 -16.85 -18.51 4.91
C THR A 273 -16.60 -18.19 3.43
N HIS A 274 -15.57 -17.40 3.13
CA HIS A 274 -15.19 -16.99 1.78
C HIS A 274 -14.02 -17.78 1.20
N ALA A 275 -13.55 -18.84 1.86
CA ALA A 275 -12.59 -19.77 1.25
C ALA A 275 -13.11 -20.26 -0.11
N VAL A 276 -12.21 -20.51 -1.07
CA VAL A 276 -12.60 -20.95 -2.42
C VAL A 276 -12.79 -22.46 -2.54
N ASP A 277 -12.14 -23.20 -1.65
CA ASP A 277 -12.13 -24.66 -1.65
C ASP A 277 -12.60 -25.20 -0.28
N SER A 278 -12.05 -26.32 0.18
CA SER A 278 -12.33 -26.88 1.51
C SER A 278 -11.93 -25.95 2.66
N GLY A 279 -10.98 -25.02 2.43
CA GLY A 279 -10.49 -24.01 3.37
C GLY A 279 -9.73 -24.55 4.59
N LEU A 280 -10.02 -25.77 5.05
CA LEU A 280 -9.28 -26.50 6.07
C LEU A 280 -9.00 -27.90 5.53
N TYR A 281 -7.74 -28.29 5.39
CA TYR A 281 -7.38 -29.50 4.63
C TYR A 281 -7.32 -30.77 5.49
N PHE A 282 -6.69 -30.70 6.65
CA PHE A 282 -6.37 -31.82 7.53
C PHE A 282 -6.71 -31.55 9.01
N GLY A 283 -6.65 -30.29 9.44
CA GLY A 283 -6.85 -29.87 10.83
C GLY A 283 -5.70 -30.25 11.77
N GLY A 284 -5.73 -29.68 12.98
CA GLY A 284 -4.73 -29.92 14.02
C GLY A 284 -3.30 -29.66 13.55
N THR A 285 -2.34 -30.42 14.06
CA THR A 285 -0.94 -30.33 13.65
C THR A 285 -0.67 -30.88 12.24
N ALA A 286 -1.59 -31.67 11.67
CA ALA A 286 -1.46 -32.20 10.32
C ALA A 286 -1.72 -31.14 9.25
N GLU A 287 -2.49 -30.09 9.58
CA GLU A 287 -2.64 -28.90 8.76
C GLU A 287 -1.27 -28.29 8.46
N GLY A 288 -0.41 -28.23 9.47
CA GLY A 288 0.88 -27.56 9.45
C GLY A 288 0.91 -26.41 10.46
N PRO A 289 2.07 -25.75 10.64
CA PRO A 289 2.15 -24.58 11.49
C PRO A 289 1.37 -23.40 10.92
N TYR A 290 0.79 -22.61 11.80
CA TYR A 290 0.29 -21.27 11.50
C TYR A 290 1.41 -20.23 11.54
N VAL A 291 2.35 -20.36 12.49
CA VAL A 291 3.55 -19.51 12.58
C VAL A 291 4.78 -20.42 12.53
N ALA A 292 5.80 -20.04 11.77
CA ALA A 292 7.03 -20.81 11.61
C ALA A 292 8.26 -19.92 11.47
N ILE A 293 9.44 -20.53 11.57
CA ILE A 293 10.74 -19.90 11.29
C ILE A 293 11.60 -20.81 10.42
N ALA A 294 12.54 -20.21 9.70
CA ALA A 294 13.49 -20.92 8.87
C ALA A 294 14.89 -20.31 8.92
N LYS A 295 15.90 -21.14 8.61
CA LYS A 295 17.28 -20.76 8.34
C LYS A 295 17.57 -20.95 6.85
N SER A 296 18.26 -19.97 6.25
CA SER A 296 18.96 -20.15 4.98
C SER A 296 20.36 -19.55 5.13
N GLY A 297 21.37 -20.42 5.22
CA GLY A 297 22.74 -20.02 5.51
C GLY A 297 22.84 -19.21 6.83
N PRO A 298 23.58 -18.09 6.86
CA PRO A 298 23.72 -17.27 8.07
C PRO A 298 22.45 -16.50 8.43
N GLY A 299 21.60 -16.14 7.46
CA GLY A 299 20.35 -15.42 7.69
C GLY A 299 19.18 -16.32 8.05
N LYS A 300 17.98 -15.74 8.05
CA LYS A 300 16.77 -16.39 8.57
C LYS A 300 15.49 -15.71 8.12
N ALA A 301 14.38 -16.42 8.29
CA ALA A 301 13.06 -15.88 8.06
C ALA A 301 12.05 -16.35 9.12
N ALA A 302 11.02 -15.53 9.34
CA ALA A 302 9.83 -15.87 10.10
C ALA A 302 8.59 -15.75 9.20
N PHE A 303 7.53 -16.47 9.56
CA PHE A 303 6.33 -16.58 8.75
C PHE A 303 5.09 -16.63 9.62
N ILE A 304 4.06 -15.88 9.25
CA ILE A 304 2.70 -15.98 9.76
C ILE A 304 1.73 -15.94 8.59
N GLY A 305 0.72 -16.80 8.60
CA GLY A 305 -0.23 -16.92 7.50
C GLY A 305 -1.43 -15.98 7.56
N ASP A 306 -1.42 -14.98 8.45
CA ASP A 306 -2.51 -14.04 8.63
C ASP A 306 -1.95 -12.71 9.16
N SER A 307 -2.37 -11.61 8.55
CA SER A 307 -2.03 -10.24 8.96
C SER A 307 -2.91 -9.74 10.10
N SER A 308 -4.12 -10.29 10.27
CA SER A 308 -5.13 -9.85 11.23
C SER A 308 -4.66 -9.76 12.69
N PRO A 309 -3.77 -10.65 13.19
CA PRO A 309 -3.26 -10.51 14.56
C PRO A 309 -2.17 -9.46 14.72
N ILE A 310 -1.68 -8.90 13.61
CA ILE A 310 -0.59 -7.92 13.58
C ILE A 310 -1.12 -6.51 13.28
N GLU A 311 -2.30 -6.40 12.66
CA GLU A 311 -2.90 -5.12 12.31
C GLU A 311 -3.64 -4.44 13.48
N ASP A 312 -3.84 -3.13 13.33
CA ASP A 312 -4.57 -2.25 14.23
C ASP A 312 -5.69 -1.48 13.51
N ALA A 313 -6.44 -0.65 14.26
CA ALA A 313 -7.65 0.02 13.77
C ALA A 313 -7.38 1.36 13.04
N SER A 314 -6.17 1.58 12.50
CA SER A 314 -5.76 2.88 11.95
C SER A 314 -5.39 2.89 10.44
N PRO A 315 -6.19 2.30 9.53
CA PRO A 315 -5.92 2.47 8.11
C PRO A 315 -5.90 3.97 7.74
N LYS A 316 -4.83 4.36 7.07
CA LYS A 316 -4.49 5.70 6.62
C LYS A 316 -5.03 5.99 5.22
N TYR A 317 -4.96 5.02 4.30
CA TYR A 317 -5.36 5.22 2.90
C TYR A 317 -6.73 4.62 2.58
N LYS A 318 -7.37 5.14 1.53
CA LYS A 318 -8.63 4.61 0.98
C LYS A 318 -8.36 3.46 0.01
N ARG A 319 -9.41 2.71 -0.30
CA ARG A 319 -9.38 1.66 -1.32
C ARG A 319 -9.13 2.24 -2.71
N GLN A 320 -8.30 1.55 -3.49
CA GLN A 320 -7.93 1.93 -4.86
C GLN A 320 -9.07 1.80 -5.88
N ASP A 321 -10.00 0.86 -5.65
CA ASP A 321 -11.02 0.47 -6.63
C ASP A 321 -12.35 1.22 -6.51
N ASN A 322 -12.59 1.87 -5.36
CA ASN A 322 -13.86 2.55 -5.08
C ASN A 322 -13.78 3.71 -4.07
N GLY A 323 -12.58 4.10 -3.62
CA GLY A 323 -12.39 5.21 -2.69
C GLY A 323 -12.99 5.02 -1.28
N ASN A 324 -13.51 3.84 -0.94
CA ASN A 324 -14.09 3.60 0.38
C ASN A 324 -12.99 3.54 1.45
N THR A 325 -13.36 3.90 2.68
CA THR A 325 -12.51 3.69 3.87
C THR A 325 -12.25 2.19 4.06
N LYS A 326 -11.00 1.85 4.35
CA LYS A 326 -10.61 0.47 4.67
C LYS A 326 -11.07 0.11 6.08
N SER A 327 -11.29 -1.18 6.31
CA SER A 327 -11.57 -1.72 7.64
C SER A 327 -10.61 -2.88 7.88
N THR A 328 -10.01 -2.87 9.06
CA THR A 328 -9.04 -3.85 9.53
C THR A 328 -9.65 -4.67 10.66
N TYR A 329 -9.07 -5.83 10.96
CA TYR A 329 -9.32 -6.61 12.15
C TYR A 329 -8.25 -6.26 13.20
N PRO A 330 -8.50 -5.39 14.19
CA PRO A 330 -7.45 -4.83 15.07
C PRO A 330 -6.90 -5.83 16.11
N GLY A 331 -6.36 -6.96 15.65
CA GLY A 331 -5.96 -8.11 16.43
C GLY A 331 -4.64 -7.92 17.18
N TRP A 332 -3.88 -6.84 16.91
CA TRP A 332 -2.70 -6.51 17.71
C TRP A 332 -3.01 -6.43 19.21
N THR A 333 -4.20 -5.91 19.54
CA THR A 333 -4.67 -5.74 20.92
C THR A 333 -5.44 -6.94 21.48
N ASP A 334 -5.69 -7.97 20.66
CA ASP A 334 -6.48 -9.11 21.08
C ASP A 334 -5.76 -9.98 22.12
N ALA A 335 -6.58 -10.62 22.96
CA ALA A 335 -6.10 -11.60 23.92
C ALA A 335 -5.52 -12.81 23.18
N GLY A 336 -4.20 -12.98 23.25
CA GLY A 336 -3.53 -14.01 22.45
C GLY A 336 -2.04 -13.77 22.21
N ASN A 337 -1.57 -12.54 22.46
CA ASN A 337 -0.16 -12.15 22.47
C ASN A 337 0.54 -12.35 21.11
N ALA A 338 -0.18 -12.19 19.99
CA ALA A 338 0.42 -12.06 18.66
C ALA A 338 1.44 -10.91 18.62
N ALA A 339 1.16 -9.82 19.33
CA ALA A 339 2.10 -8.72 19.57
C ALA A 339 3.42 -9.20 20.21
N GLN A 340 3.35 -9.97 21.31
CA GLN A 340 4.55 -10.50 21.98
C GLN A 340 5.33 -11.44 21.07
N LEU A 341 4.63 -12.33 20.35
CA LEU A 341 5.28 -13.23 19.39
C LEU A 341 5.95 -12.43 18.28
N SER A 342 5.31 -11.39 17.74
CA SER A 342 5.87 -10.53 16.70
C SER A 342 7.14 -9.82 17.16
N ILE A 343 7.17 -9.29 18.39
CA ILE A 343 8.40 -8.72 18.97
C ILE A 343 9.49 -9.78 19.16
N ASN A 344 9.15 -10.97 19.69
CA ASN A 344 10.11 -12.06 19.84
C ASN A 344 10.71 -12.48 18.48
N LEU A 345 9.88 -12.53 17.42
CA LEU A 345 10.33 -12.86 16.07
C LEU A 345 11.27 -11.79 15.53
N ILE A 346 10.95 -10.51 15.65
CA ILE A 346 11.83 -9.42 15.21
C ILE A 346 13.16 -9.44 15.99
N ASP A 347 13.12 -9.62 17.30
CA ASP A 347 14.32 -9.71 18.13
C ASP A 347 15.24 -10.86 17.70
N TRP A 348 14.65 -12.02 17.40
CA TRP A 348 15.40 -13.14 16.86
C TRP A 348 15.93 -12.83 15.47
N LEU A 349 15.09 -12.35 14.53
CA LEU A 349 15.49 -12.02 13.16
C LEU A 349 16.64 -11.00 13.10
N ALA A 350 16.59 -9.98 13.96
CA ALA A 350 17.58 -8.92 14.03
C ALA A 350 18.87 -9.33 14.76
N THR A 351 18.95 -10.54 15.32
CA THR A 351 20.09 -10.99 16.13
C THR A 351 20.92 -12.02 15.36
N PRO A 352 22.18 -11.73 14.99
CA PRO A 352 23.03 -12.70 14.31
C PRO A 352 23.28 -13.97 15.12
N GLU A 353 23.31 -15.11 14.44
CA GLU A 353 23.52 -16.42 15.05
C GLU A 353 24.61 -17.20 14.30
N SER A 354 25.30 -18.10 15.00
CA SER A 354 26.36 -18.91 14.39
C SER A 354 25.87 -20.18 13.70
N TYR A 355 24.66 -20.64 14.01
CA TYR A 355 24.08 -21.83 13.37
C TYR A 355 23.38 -21.43 12.07
N THR A 356 23.38 -22.34 11.11
CA THR A 356 22.84 -22.09 9.76
C THR A 356 21.66 -22.99 9.41
N GLN A 357 21.25 -23.85 10.33
CA GLN A 357 20.20 -24.86 10.19
C GLN A 357 19.84 -25.44 11.56
N PHE A 358 18.69 -26.10 11.64
CA PHE A 358 18.16 -26.78 12.80
C PHE A 358 18.50 -28.28 12.76
N ASN A 359 19.74 -28.67 13.01
CA ASN A 359 20.14 -30.08 12.92
C ASN A 359 21.12 -30.53 14.03
N SER A 360 21.09 -29.85 15.18
CA SER A 360 21.97 -30.12 16.30
C SER A 360 21.18 -30.35 17.58
N SER A 361 21.83 -30.84 18.64
CA SER A 361 21.18 -30.97 19.94
C SER A 361 20.83 -29.62 20.58
N ALA A 362 21.56 -28.55 20.25
CA ALA A 362 21.27 -27.20 20.73
C ALA A 362 20.16 -26.52 19.91
N HIS A 363 20.10 -26.82 18.62
CA HIS A 363 19.11 -26.31 17.67
C HIS A 363 18.46 -27.50 16.96
N PRO A 364 17.52 -28.21 17.63
CA PRO A 364 16.91 -29.41 17.09
C PRO A 364 16.06 -29.10 15.87
N ALA A 365 15.99 -30.07 14.95
CA ALA A 365 15.14 -30.01 13.77
C ALA A 365 13.67 -29.81 14.11
N GLY A 366 12.94 -29.18 13.20
CA GLY A 366 11.48 -29.09 13.26
C GLY A 366 10.80 -30.42 12.97
N THR A 367 9.48 -30.36 12.81
CA THR A 367 8.66 -31.49 12.36
C THR A 367 8.18 -31.21 10.94
N ALA A 368 8.47 -32.12 10.01
CA ALA A 368 7.96 -32.02 8.65
C ALA A 368 6.42 -32.13 8.65
N THR A 369 5.76 -31.32 7.83
CA THR A 369 4.32 -31.42 7.68
C THR A 369 3.98 -32.74 6.97
N PRO A 370 3.09 -33.60 7.51
CA PRO A 370 2.89 -34.96 6.98
C PRO A 370 2.50 -35.01 5.49
N THR A 371 1.62 -34.09 5.08
CA THR A 371 1.19 -33.91 3.70
C THR A 371 1.46 -32.46 3.29
N PRO A 372 2.70 -32.12 2.86
CA PRO A 372 3.11 -30.73 2.69
C PRO A 372 2.49 -30.04 1.45
N MET A 373 1.76 -30.79 0.62
CA MET A 373 0.89 -30.29 -0.44
C MET A 373 -0.36 -31.15 -0.51
N ALA A 374 -1.52 -30.55 -0.23
CA ALA A 374 -2.83 -31.19 -0.34
C ALA A 374 -3.24 -31.35 -1.81
N SER A 375 -4.23 -32.22 -2.06
CA SER A 375 -4.79 -32.40 -3.40
C SER A 375 -5.42 -31.14 -3.96
N GLU A 376 -6.05 -30.36 -3.09
CA GLU A 376 -6.70 -29.09 -3.40
C GLU A 376 -5.70 -28.06 -3.93
N GLU A 377 -4.44 -28.12 -3.48
CA GLU A 377 -3.39 -27.19 -3.85
C GLU A 377 -2.77 -27.47 -5.23
N LEU A 378 -3.19 -28.56 -5.91
CA LEU A 378 -2.73 -28.93 -7.26
C LEU A 378 -3.60 -28.33 -8.37
N ASP A 379 -4.75 -27.78 -8.01
CA ASP A 379 -5.70 -27.14 -8.91
C ASP A 379 -6.07 -25.76 -8.37
N ASP A 380 -6.40 -24.85 -9.28
CA ASP A 380 -6.85 -23.51 -8.95
C ASP A 380 -8.34 -23.38 -9.29
N PRO A 381 -9.22 -23.33 -8.27
CA PRO A 381 -10.67 -23.20 -8.46
C PRO A 381 -11.10 -21.99 -9.29
N ASP A 382 -10.31 -20.91 -9.26
CA ASP A 382 -10.59 -19.66 -9.97
C ASP A 382 -9.88 -19.59 -11.33
N ASN A 383 -9.09 -20.62 -11.67
CA ASN A 383 -8.42 -20.76 -12.96
C ASN A 383 -7.56 -19.53 -13.31
N GLY A 384 -6.81 -19.03 -12.33
CA GLY A 384 -5.91 -17.89 -12.42
C GLY A 384 -6.62 -16.58 -12.72
N GLN A 385 -7.83 -16.41 -12.20
CA GLN A 385 -8.65 -15.20 -12.34
C GLN A 385 -8.81 -14.53 -10.97
N PRO A 386 -8.99 -13.20 -10.93
CA PRO A 386 -9.28 -12.53 -9.67
C PRO A 386 -10.66 -12.99 -9.15
N TRP A 387 -10.87 -12.96 -7.83
CA TRP A 387 -12.16 -13.32 -7.23
C TRP A 387 -13.33 -12.43 -7.65
N ASN A 388 -13.02 -11.26 -8.21
CA ASN A 388 -14.01 -10.41 -8.86
C ASN A 388 -13.39 -9.63 -10.02
N THR A 389 -14.23 -9.22 -10.98
CA THR A 389 -13.77 -8.37 -12.08
C THR A 389 -13.61 -6.92 -11.59
N PRO A 390 -12.47 -6.25 -11.88
CA PRO A 390 -12.33 -4.80 -11.70
C PRO A 390 -13.53 -4.05 -12.30
N SER A 391 -14.02 -3.02 -11.60
CA SER A 391 -15.19 -2.25 -12.01
C SER A 391 -14.94 -0.75 -11.87
N GLY A 392 -15.82 0.10 -12.39
CA GLY A 392 -15.68 1.56 -12.23
C GLY A 392 -14.50 2.19 -12.99
N GLY A 393 -13.87 1.48 -13.92
CA GLY A 393 -12.69 1.95 -14.64
C GLY A 393 -11.36 1.67 -13.93
N TYR A 394 -11.41 1.06 -12.73
CA TYR A 394 -10.24 0.63 -11.97
C TYR A 394 -9.38 -0.38 -12.76
N ASN A 395 -8.09 -0.12 -12.80
CA ASN A 395 -7.07 -0.97 -13.37
C ASN A 395 -5.87 -1.08 -12.40
N PRO A 396 -5.59 -2.26 -11.81
CA PRO A 396 -4.49 -2.42 -10.84
C PRO A 396 -3.10 -2.08 -11.40
N TRP A 397 -2.96 -2.02 -12.72
CA TRP A 397 -1.69 -1.75 -13.41
C TRP A 397 -1.51 -0.29 -13.80
N ASP A 398 -2.52 0.56 -13.57
CA ASP A 398 -2.50 1.97 -13.97
C ASP A 398 -2.89 2.84 -12.79
N ALA A 399 -1.87 3.43 -12.15
CA ALA A 399 -2.03 4.39 -11.06
C ALA A 399 -3.05 5.48 -11.42
N SER A 400 -3.06 5.90 -12.70
CA SER A 400 -4.19 6.44 -13.46
C SER A 400 -5.58 6.45 -12.86
N THR A 401 -5.95 5.23 -12.51
CA THR A 401 -7.31 4.75 -12.31
C THR A 401 -7.64 4.52 -10.84
N LEU A 402 -6.66 4.75 -9.95
CA LEU A 402 -6.85 4.58 -8.52
C LEU A 402 -7.70 5.73 -7.98
N ASP A 403 -8.68 5.39 -7.15
CA ASP A 403 -9.59 6.36 -6.57
C ASP A 403 -8.92 7.33 -5.60
N TYR A 404 -9.58 8.48 -5.44
CA TYR A 404 -9.15 9.55 -4.55
C TYR A 404 -8.83 9.08 -3.13
N GLY A 405 -7.65 9.48 -2.63
CA GLY A 405 -7.17 9.15 -1.29
C GLY A 405 -6.62 7.72 -1.15
N ALA A 406 -6.57 6.94 -2.23
CA ALA A 406 -5.81 5.71 -2.26
C ALA A 406 -4.30 5.99 -2.34
N TYR A 407 -3.49 5.08 -1.78
CA TYR A 407 -2.04 5.12 -1.98
C TYR A 407 -1.71 4.91 -3.46
N GLY A 408 -0.89 5.79 -4.03
CA GLY A 408 -0.54 5.74 -5.44
C GLY A 408 -1.47 6.51 -6.38
N ALA A 409 -2.60 7.05 -5.90
CA ALA A 409 -3.53 7.76 -6.77
C ALA A 409 -2.93 9.07 -7.32
N PRO A 410 -3.11 9.38 -8.62
CA PRO A 410 -2.61 10.59 -9.27
C PRO A 410 -3.24 11.84 -8.67
N ASP A 411 -4.52 11.74 -8.29
CA ASP A 411 -5.27 12.79 -7.63
C ASP A 411 -5.67 12.35 -6.21
N GLY A 412 -4.74 12.49 -5.27
CA GLY A 412 -5.07 12.50 -3.84
C GLY A 412 -5.81 13.78 -3.43
N PRO A 413 -6.04 14.01 -2.13
CA PRO A 413 -6.36 15.35 -1.62
C PRO A 413 -5.27 16.34 -2.04
N GLY A 414 -5.46 17.02 -3.17
CA GLY A 414 -4.46 17.92 -3.77
C GLY A 414 -3.87 17.50 -5.13
N GLY A 415 -4.47 16.54 -5.83
CA GLY A 415 -4.18 16.24 -7.24
C GLY A 415 -4.46 17.40 -8.18
N SER A 416 -3.61 17.61 -9.19
CA SER A 416 -3.84 18.60 -10.24
C SER A 416 -4.61 17.95 -11.37
N PRO A 417 -5.83 18.42 -11.70
CA PRO A 417 -6.68 17.77 -12.68
C PRO A 417 -5.98 17.70 -14.04
N GLY A 418 -5.94 16.50 -14.62
CA GLY A 418 -5.24 16.23 -15.87
C GLY A 418 -5.66 17.16 -17.00
N GLY A 419 -4.74 18.01 -17.46
CA GLY A 419 -4.52 18.48 -18.84
C GLY A 419 -5.67 19.02 -19.72
N GLY A 420 -6.91 19.09 -19.22
CA GLY A 420 -8.06 19.68 -19.92
C GLY A 420 -8.17 21.18 -19.66
N GLU A 421 -8.71 21.92 -20.63
CA GLU A 421 -9.05 23.34 -20.42
C GLU A 421 -10.12 23.45 -19.33
N VAL A 422 -9.84 24.20 -18.27
CA VAL A 422 -10.79 24.44 -17.17
C VAL A 422 -11.76 25.54 -17.62
N LEU A 423 -13.02 25.16 -17.77
CA LEU A 423 -14.10 26.07 -18.18
C LEU A 423 -14.64 26.85 -16.98
N SER A 424 -15.04 28.09 -17.22
CA SER A 424 -15.97 28.79 -16.31
C SER A 424 -17.35 28.12 -16.33
N VAL A 425 -18.21 28.45 -15.35
CA VAL A 425 -19.58 27.95 -15.32
C VAL A 425 -20.34 28.38 -16.57
N SER A 426 -20.17 29.63 -17.01
CA SER A 426 -20.76 30.13 -18.26
C SER A 426 -20.31 29.37 -19.50
N GLU A 427 -19.02 29.00 -19.59
CA GLU A 427 -18.48 28.24 -20.73
C GLU A 427 -18.98 26.80 -20.70
N ALA A 428 -19.03 26.17 -19.53
CA ALA A 428 -19.60 24.83 -19.37
C ALA A 428 -21.09 24.78 -19.79
N LEU A 429 -21.86 25.82 -19.50
CA LEU A 429 -23.26 25.93 -19.94
C LEU A 429 -23.43 26.06 -21.46
N ALA A 430 -22.40 26.51 -22.18
CA ALA A 430 -22.41 26.57 -23.64
C ALA A 430 -22.15 25.20 -24.29
N GLU A 431 -21.58 24.25 -23.55
CA GLU A 431 -21.33 22.90 -24.03
C GLU A 431 -22.61 22.04 -24.08
N PRO A 432 -22.75 21.15 -25.09
CA PRO A 432 -23.89 20.24 -25.17
C PRO A 432 -23.96 19.27 -23.98
N THR A 433 -25.18 18.87 -23.59
CA THR A 433 -25.39 17.72 -22.70
C THR A 433 -24.73 16.47 -23.28
N GLY A 434 -24.06 15.69 -22.44
CA GLY A 434 -23.24 14.53 -22.82
C GLY A 434 -21.74 14.83 -22.98
N THR A 435 -21.33 16.09 -22.81
CA THR A 435 -19.93 16.51 -23.00
C THR A 435 -19.17 16.38 -21.68
N THR A 436 -18.03 15.69 -21.71
CA THR A 436 -17.08 15.68 -20.59
C THR A 436 -16.42 17.05 -20.47
N VAL A 437 -16.49 17.66 -19.28
CA VAL A 437 -15.97 18.99 -18.99
C VAL A 437 -15.26 19.01 -17.64
N THR A 438 -14.29 19.90 -17.51
CA THR A 438 -13.74 20.33 -16.22
C THR A 438 -14.15 21.77 -15.99
N VAL A 439 -14.82 22.06 -14.89
CA VAL A 439 -15.44 23.36 -14.60
C VAL A 439 -14.93 23.91 -13.28
N ALA A 440 -14.61 25.20 -13.24
CA ALA A 440 -14.32 25.91 -11.99
C ALA A 440 -15.43 26.91 -11.64
N GLY A 441 -15.89 26.88 -10.39
CA GLY A 441 -16.89 27.81 -9.87
C GLY A 441 -16.89 27.89 -8.34
N VAL A 442 -17.41 28.98 -7.79
CA VAL A 442 -17.51 29.21 -6.34
C VAL A 442 -18.72 28.46 -5.80
N ILE A 443 -18.54 27.64 -4.76
CA ILE A 443 -19.65 26.92 -4.13
C ILE A 443 -20.55 27.90 -3.40
N THR A 444 -21.85 27.90 -3.70
CA THR A 444 -22.83 28.85 -3.13
C THR A 444 -23.74 28.22 -2.08
N GLN A 445 -24.23 26.99 -2.33
CA GLN A 445 -25.21 26.33 -1.45
C GLN A 445 -25.33 24.82 -1.71
N ALA A 446 -25.90 24.11 -0.73
CA ALA A 446 -26.29 22.71 -0.89
C ALA A 446 -27.56 22.61 -1.74
N ILE A 447 -27.61 21.60 -2.61
CA ILE A 447 -28.77 21.28 -3.45
C ILE A 447 -29.21 19.85 -3.10
N ASN A 448 -30.52 19.68 -2.91
CA ASN A 448 -31.10 18.38 -2.57
C ASN A 448 -30.46 17.73 -1.33
N GLY A 449 -30.19 18.50 -0.27
CA GLY A 449 -29.56 18.00 0.95
C GLY A 449 -28.08 17.70 0.76
N GLU A 450 -27.63 16.48 1.07
CA GLU A 450 -26.21 16.10 0.91
C GLU A 450 -25.82 15.69 -0.51
N TYR A 451 -26.80 15.55 -1.42
CA TYR A 451 -26.62 14.86 -2.70
C TYR A 451 -26.11 15.75 -3.84
N ALA A 452 -26.12 17.07 -3.69
CA ALA A 452 -25.61 18.00 -4.69
C ALA A 452 -25.19 19.33 -4.06
N LEU A 453 -24.48 20.14 -4.85
CA LEU A 453 -24.15 21.53 -4.52
C LEU A 453 -24.39 22.42 -5.75
N GLU A 454 -24.45 23.73 -5.54
CA GLU A 454 -24.43 24.74 -6.61
C GLU A 454 -23.07 25.42 -6.64
N ILE A 455 -22.52 25.58 -7.84
CA ILE A 455 -21.37 26.45 -8.12
C ILE A 455 -21.79 27.65 -8.99
N GLU A 456 -21.12 28.77 -8.80
CA GLU A 456 -21.33 30.02 -9.53
C GLU A 456 -20.02 30.52 -10.17
N ASP A 457 -20.10 31.22 -11.30
CA ASP A 457 -18.96 31.98 -11.78
C ASP A 457 -18.45 32.97 -10.71
N SER A 458 -17.14 33.21 -10.66
CA SER A 458 -16.53 34.15 -9.70
C SER A 458 -17.07 35.58 -9.74
N ASN A 459 -17.69 35.98 -10.85
CA ASN A 459 -18.32 37.28 -11.06
C ASN A 459 -19.86 37.27 -10.84
N GLY A 460 -20.44 36.11 -10.51
CA GLY A 460 -21.87 35.90 -10.35
C GLY A 460 -22.69 35.81 -11.64
N SER A 461 -22.07 35.51 -12.79
CA SER A 461 -22.78 35.56 -14.09
C SER A 461 -23.68 34.36 -14.37
N ALA A 462 -23.34 33.18 -13.87
CA ALA A 462 -24.10 31.96 -14.09
C ALA A 462 -23.89 30.95 -12.96
N THR A 463 -24.87 30.07 -12.75
CA THR A 463 -24.82 28.97 -11.79
C THR A 463 -24.99 27.61 -12.47
N LEU A 464 -24.50 26.57 -11.81
CA LEU A 464 -24.55 25.18 -12.27
C LEU A 464 -24.61 24.24 -11.07
N TYR A 465 -25.41 23.18 -11.16
CA TYR A 465 -25.44 22.16 -10.12
C TYR A 465 -24.31 21.15 -10.32
N VAL A 466 -23.83 20.58 -9.22
CA VAL A 466 -22.90 19.45 -9.23
C VAL A 466 -23.53 18.36 -8.39
N LYS A 467 -23.88 17.23 -9.01
CA LYS A 467 -24.40 16.07 -8.29
C LYS A 467 -23.23 15.35 -7.63
N LEU A 468 -23.31 15.19 -6.32
CA LEU A 468 -22.26 14.59 -5.52
C LEU A 468 -22.45 13.07 -5.45
N GLU A 469 -21.50 12.35 -6.04
CA GLU A 469 -21.33 10.94 -5.75
C GLU A 469 -21.01 10.74 -4.27
N SER A 470 -21.39 9.60 -3.70
CA SER A 470 -21.36 9.37 -2.24
C SER A 470 -20.03 9.71 -1.60
N GLN A 471 -18.93 9.50 -2.32
CA GLN A 471 -17.56 9.79 -1.86
C GLN A 471 -17.29 11.28 -1.64
N TYR A 472 -17.93 12.17 -2.40
CA TYR A 472 -17.71 13.62 -2.31
C TYR A 472 -18.62 14.30 -1.28
N ARG A 473 -19.63 13.60 -0.75
CA ARG A 473 -20.67 14.24 0.09
C ARG A 473 -20.13 14.72 1.42
N ASN A 474 -19.25 13.97 2.09
CA ASN A 474 -18.71 14.38 3.39
C ASN A 474 -17.85 15.64 3.26
N ASP A 475 -17.02 15.70 2.21
CA ASP A 475 -16.00 16.74 2.07
C ASP A 475 -16.54 17.98 1.35
N PHE A 476 -17.38 17.80 0.34
CA PHE A 476 -17.83 18.89 -0.55
C PHE A 476 -19.31 19.23 -0.42
N SER A 477 -20.16 18.42 0.21
CA SER A 477 -21.55 18.84 0.41
C SER A 477 -21.60 20.00 1.39
N PRO A 478 -22.20 21.14 1.05
CA PRO A 478 -22.37 22.24 1.99
C PRO A 478 -23.28 21.88 3.19
N GLN A 479 -24.04 20.78 3.11
CA GLN A 479 -24.79 20.26 4.25
C GLN A 479 -23.86 19.56 5.26
N ASN A 480 -22.94 18.72 4.78
CA ASN A 480 -22.07 17.90 5.63
C ASN A 480 -20.79 18.64 6.03
N ASN A 481 -20.27 19.49 5.15
CA ASN A 481 -19.15 20.39 5.39
C ASN A 481 -19.52 21.84 5.00
N PRO A 482 -20.15 22.62 5.90
CA PRO A 482 -20.53 24.01 5.59
C PRO A 482 -19.35 24.95 5.30
N ALA A 483 -18.11 24.56 5.60
CA ALA A 483 -16.93 25.40 5.40
C ALA A 483 -16.53 25.56 3.93
N VAL A 484 -17.05 24.70 3.03
CA VAL A 484 -16.75 24.80 1.59
C VAL A 484 -17.55 25.89 0.87
N ILE A 485 -18.56 26.50 1.51
CA ILE A 485 -19.32 27.60 0.92
C ILE A 485 -18.42 28.82 0.76
N GLY A 486 -18.33 29.34 -0.46
CA GLY A 486 -17.47 30.46 -0.84
C GLY A 486 -16.10 30.04 -1.36
N GLU A 487 -15.75 28.75 -1.25
CA GLU A 487 -14.52 28.21 -1.84
C GLU A 487 -14.70 27.97 -3.34
N THR A 488 -13.62 28.08 -4.11
CA THR A 488 -13.65 27.75 -5.54
C THR A 488 -13.44 26.25 -5.71
N LEU A 489 -14.39 25.60 -6.36
CA LEU A 489 -14.36 24.19 -6.68
C LEU A 489 -14.03 24.03 -8.16
N GLN A 490 -13.03 23.21 -8.44
CA GLN A 490 -12.82 22.62 -9.75
C GLN A 490 -13.43 21.21 -9.74
N VAL A 491 -14.25 20.90 -10.74
CA VAL A 491 -14.97 19.62 -10.85
C VAL A 491 -14.89 19.10 -12.28
N SER A 492 -14.58 17.82 -12.44
CA SER A 492 -14.62 17.12 -13.73
C SER A 492 -15.79 16.13 -13.76
N GLY A 493 -16.53 16.10 -14.87
CA GLY A 493 -17.66 15.21 -15.07
C GLY A 493 -18.34 15.45 -16.41
N GLU A 494 -19.60 15.05 -16.54
CA GLU A 494 -20.38 15.20 -17.77
C GLU A 494 -21.42 16.32 -17.63
N ARG A 495 -21.54 17.17 -18.65
CA ARG A 495 -22.65 18.13 -18.78
C ARG A 495 -23.96 17.37 -18.86
N ASP A 496 -24.84 17.56 -17.89
CA ASP A 496 -26.15 16.93 -17.81
C ASP A 496 -27.22 17.88 -17.24
N VAL A 497 -28.36 17.31 -16.85
CA VAL A 497 -29.50 17.96 -16.21
C VAL A 497 -29.90 17.20 -14.95
N TYR A 498 -29.66 17.83 -13.79
CA TYR A 498 -30.01 17.30 -12.48
C TYR A 498 -31.22 18.05 -11.92
N MET A 499 -32.27 17.31 -11.56
CA MET A 499 -33.53 17.89 -11.05
C MET A 499 -34.20 18.91 -11.99
N GLY A 500 -33.91 18.84 -13.29
CA GLY A 500 -34.45 19.77 -14.29
C GLY A 500 -33.60 21.03 -14.52
N GLU A 501 -32.50 21.20 -13.79
CA GLU A 501 -31.56 22.32 -13.93
C GLU A 501 -30.22 21.84 -14.53
N PRO A 502 -29.47 22.70 -15.24
CA PRO A 502 -28.15 22.35 -15.78
C PRO A 502 -27.17 21.89 -14.69
N SER A 503 -26.47 20.77 -14.92
CA SER A 503 -25.60 20.16 -13.89
C SER A 503 -24.38 19.42 -14.42
N ILE A 504 -23.35 19.25 -13.59
CA ILE A 504 -22.35 18.20 -13.77
C ILE A 504 -22.83 16.94 -13.05
N GLU A 505 -22.94 15.83 -13.78
CA GLU A 505 -23.16 14.49 -13.25
C GLU A 505 -22.00 13.57 -13.63
N TYR A 506 -21.98 12.34 -13.08
CA TYR A 506 -20.89 11.38 -13.30
C TYR A 506 -19.54 12.00 -12.94
N VAL A 507 -19.49 12.64 -11.77
CA VAL A 507 -18.33 13.38 -11.31
C VAL A 507 -17.16 12.43 -11.12
N THR A 508 -16.09 12.69 -11.86
CA THR A 508 -14.86 11.87 -11.87
C THR A 508 -13.78 12.47 -10.99
N ASP A 509 -13.78 13.79 -10.79
CA ASP A 509 -12.78 14.49 -9.97
C ASP A 509 -13.33 15.77 -9.35
N MET A 510 -12.88 16.12 -8.14
CA MET A 510 -13.23 17.34 -7.41
C MET A 510 -12.07 17.82 -6.54
N ALA A 511 -11.72 19.09 -6.68
CA ALA A 511 -10.73 19.75 -5.85
C ALA A 511 -11.15 21.17 -5.49
N LEU A 512 -10.97 21.57 -4.23
CA LEU A 512 -10.99 22.99 -3.90
C LEU A 512 -9.70 23.61 -4.43
N VAL A 513 -9.83 24.67 -5.21
CA VAL A 513 -8.72 25.45 -5.74
C VAL A 513 -8.64 26.76 -4.98
N ASP A 514 -7.46 27.07 -4.45
CA ASP A 514 -7.21 28.35 -3.81
C ASP A 514 -7.55 29.45 -4.83
N GLY A 515 -8.50 30.33 -4.49
CA GLY A 515 -9.02 31.40 -5.34
C GLY A 515 -8.02 32.53 -5.66
N SER A 516 -6.73 32.22 -5.73
CA SER A 516 -5.64 33.13 -6.07
C SER A 516 -4.99 32.72 -7.39
N SER A 517 -5.60 33.11 -8.50
CA SER A 517 -4.83 33.46 -9.70
C SER A 517 -4.04 34.75 -9.41
N GLY A 518 -3.02 34.61 -8.56
CA GLY A 518 -2.15 35.68 -8.07
C GLY A 518 -1.23 35.10 -7.00
N GLY A 519 -0.03 34.67 -7.40
CA GLY A 519 0.87 33.91 -6.54
C GLY A 519 1.22 34.61 -5.21
N GLY A 520 1.29 33.80 -4.14
CA GLY A 520 1.98 34.16 -2.89
C GLY A 520 1.33 33.63 -1.62
N SER A 521 1.54 32.36 -1.28
CA SER A 521 1.35 31.85 0.08
C SER A 521 2.46 32.42 0.98
N CYS A 522 2.10 33.15 2.05
CA CYS A 522 2.87 33.32 3.29
C CYS A 522 2.08 34.06 4.39
N GLY A 523 1.26 33.32 5.15
CA GLY A 523 1.36 33.28 6.62
C GLY A 523 1.03 34.48 7.53
N SER A 524 0.49 35.61 7.07
CA SER A 524 -0.09 36.59 8.02
C SER A 524 -1.25 37.40 7.46
N SER A 525 -2.35 37.46 8.23
CA SER A 525 -3.55 38.22 7.86
C SER A 525 -3.20 39.70 7.68
N GLY A 526 -3.43 40.23 6.48
CA GLY A 526 -3.19 41.63 6.14
C GLY A 526 -1.77 41.96 5.67
N ALA A 527 -0.91 40.97 5.43
CA ALA A 527 0.37 41.20 4.77
C ALA A 527 0.22 41.32 3.24
N VAL A 528 1.03 42.19 2.63
CA VAL A 528 1.07 42.40 1.17
C VAL A 528 2.45 42.06 0.60
N SER A 529 2.49 41.77 -0.71
CA SER A 529 3.74 41.48 -1.42
C SER A 529 4.64 42.74 -1.54
N VAL A 530 5.92 42.54 -1.82
CA VAL A 530 6.85 43.65 -2.12
C VAL A 530 6.36 44.49 -3.31
N SER A 531 5.76 43.86 -4.32
CA SER A 531 5.17 44.56 -5.48
C SER A 531 3.99 45.45 -5.11
N ASP A 532 3.09 44.97 -4.26
CA ASP A 532 1.92 45.74 -3.83
C ASP A 532 2.32 46.89 -2.90
N ALA A 533 3.37 46.69 -2.11
CA ALA A 533 3.99 47.76 -1.34
C ALA A 533 4.57 48.86 -2.23
N TYR A 534 5.18 48.50 -3.37
CA TYR A 534 5.67 49.46 -4.36
C TYR A 534 4.56 50.19 -5.12
N ALA A 535 3.43 49.53 -5.35
CA ALA A 535 2.27 50.11 -6.01
C ALA A 535 1.45 51.04 -5.09
N SER A 536 1.66 50.95 -3.77
CA SER A 536 0.95 51.75 -2.77
C SER A 536 1.42 53.21 -2.72
N SER A 537 0.51 54.12 -2.34
CA SER A 537 0.86 55.53 -2.14
C SER A 537 1.92 55.70 -1.04
N GLN A 538 2.91 56.56 -1.27
CA GLN A 538 3.94 56.87 -0.27
C GLN A 538 3.30 57.40 1.03
N GLY A 539 3.70 56.81 2.16
CA GLY A 539 3.16 57.12 3.49
C GLY A 539 2.05 56.16 3.97
N THR A 540 1.67 55.17 3.17
CA THR A 540 0.70 54.12 3.57
C THR A 540 1.34 53.15 4.57
N PRO A 541 0.75 52.91 5.76
CA PRO A 541 1.20 51.86 6.67
C PRO A 541 0.92 50.48 6.09
N LEU A 542 1.94 49.62 5.99
CA LEU A 542 1.84 48.29 5.38
C LEU A 542 2.60 47.25 6.21
N THR A 543 2.08 46.03 6.26
CA THR A 543 2.84 44.83 6.64
C THR A 543 3.26 44.16 5.35
N VAL A 544 4.57 44.00 5.11
CA VAL A 544 5.09 43.50 3.83
C VAL A 544 5.86 42.20 4.05
N VAL A 545 5.58 41.21 3.22
CA VAL A 545 6.29 39.92 3.22
C VAL A 545 7.09 39.80 1.91
N GLY A 546 8.35 39.37 2.06
CA GLY A 546 9.27 39.14 0.95
C GLY A 546 10.53 38.44 1.42
N GLU A 547 11.28 37.86 0.48
CA GLU A 547 12.55 37.19 0.76
C GLU A 547 13.67 38.22 0.96
N VAL A 548 14.48 38.05 2.01
CA VAL A 548 15.65 38.90 2.24
C VAL A 548 16.78 38.44 1.34
N ILE A 549 16.93 39.12 0.20
CA ILE A 549 17.95 38.79 -0.82
C ILE A 549 19.29 39.53 -0.63
N GLY A 550 19.42 40.40 0.39
CA GLY A 550 20.66 41.11 0.74
C GLY A 550 20.45 42.43 1.49
N GLY A 551 21.54 43.01 2.00
CA GLY A 551 21.57 44.28 2.74
C GLY A 551 22.79 45.13 2.41
#